data_AF-A0A369JT64-F1
#
_entry.id   AF-A0A369JT64-F1
#
_cell.length_a   1.000
_cell.length_b   1.000
_cell.length_c   1.000
_cell.angle_alpha   90.00
_cell.angle_beta   90.00
_cell.angle_gamma   90.00
#
_symmetry.space_group_name_H-M   'P 1'
#
loop_
_entity.id
_entity.type
_entity.pdbx_description
1 polymer ?
#
loop_
_entity_poly.entity_id
_entity_poly.type
_entity_poly.pdbx_seq_one_letter_code
_entity_poly.pdbx_strand_id
1 'polypeptide(L)'
;MHASKNPVVPPKARHSVFTQSWIPAVEKLPHKIQKMLKAAKRYGVRLDALAYATQIKNELPIWFHIGADPKLSRLNNYYYSKCLRDQHGILTVGQMVDFTELSHPDHVVDASIVCACPMCINEQAEIRCLDPRKCRVTAEGAVEDLTEEVIEANKVALRKGGTLIFNPAVTVQKLSDGYRALGKAQRTNDCLAVQQLRVTGTEPADRVTVSTGHLVVTIPLADRVVGGSAWFGSHDERNISLRSSENEPSGATGELKALILALQKVPKDTPITINVTEKSILLSLTTDLPRLEDVGWMGCENSGLLKAIVADLHERIARVKLSMLSQRKNPEGARGSPDLARLGAANAVDTAINLQIKEGFALDGIKLVSGTQAVFYRGILACTEVPIRRPTLVNLDIARHAVKDLNGSLPSDEQLWKSIRDKDIPKAIRVFLWKGQQSRAIELIWEKCEDMWRRRIRYGTVLGCNLADFKTVHGRRKTGTCRLFQILVTEAAHLIWKIRCERAIQREDPDDFHTGLEIENRWWAAINKRLKMDKLYTDKARYGKKAVPEKTVLHTWSGVLWNEENLPDNHGSDNQGF
;
A
#
# COMPACT_ATOMS: atom_id res chain seq x y z
N MET A 1 -10.95 7.42 43.75
CA MET A 1 -9.84 8.35 43.44
C MET A 1 -9.56 8.29 41.95
N HIS A 2 -9.83 9.38 41.23
CA HIS A 2 -9.65 9.47 39.78
C HIS A 2 -8.17 9.32 39.43
N ALA A 3 -7.82 8.26 38.68
CA ALA A 3 -6.49 8.13 38.12
C ALA A 3 -6.24 9.29 37.14
N SER A 4 -5.20 10.09 37.41
CA SER A 4 -4.70 11.10 36.49
C SER A 4 -4.52 10.48 35.10
N LYS A 5 -5.05 11.13 34.05
CA LYS A 5 -4.92 10.70 32.65
C LYS A 5 -3.47 10.54 32.18
N ASN A 6 -2.50 11.11 32.89
CA ASN A 6 -1.07 10.93 32.66
C ASN A 6 -0.37 10.68 34.01
N PRO A 7 0.07 9.45 34.33
CA PRO A 7 0.87 9.22 35.52
C PRO A 7 2.20 9.98 35.40
N VAL A 8 2.63 10.62 36.49
CA VAL A 8 3.93 11.31 36.54
C VAL A 8 5.03 10.24 36.52
N VAL A 9 5.56 9.95 35.32
CA VAL A 9 6.63 8.96 35.15
C VAL A 9 7.94 9.53 35.68
N PRO A 10 8.61 8.86 36.65
CA PRO A 10 9.88 9.30 37.21
C PRO A 10 10.94 9.44 36.11
N PRO A 11 11.85 10.43 36.17
CA PRO A 11 12.88 10.63 35.15
C PRO A 11 13.71 9.37 34.84
N LYS A 12 14.07 8.58 35.88
CA LYS A 12 14.82 7.32 35.74
C LYS A 12 14.05 6.21 35.00
N ALA A 13 12.73 6.31 34.93
CA ALA A 13 11.87 5.35 34.24
C ALA A 13 11.58 5.74 32.78
N ARG A 14 12.02 6.91 32.32
CA ARG A 14 11.73 7.44 30.98
C ARG A 14 12.76 6.94 29.98
N HIS A 15 12.33 6.08 29.07
CA HIS A 15 13.16 5.51 28.01
C HIS A 15 12.68 5.94 26.62
N SER A 16 11.46 5.59 26.23
CA SER A 16 10.92 5.90 24.91
C SER A 16 9.42 6.17 24.94
N VAL A 17 9.02 7.22 24.22
CA VAL A 17 7.63 7.66 24.09
C VAL A 17 6.80 6.78 23.15
N PHE A 18 7.47 5.86 22.43
CA PHE A 18 6.81 4.92 21.53
C PHE A 18 6.58 3.54 22.14
N THR A 19 7.24 3.23 23.26
CA THR A 19 7.08 1.98 24.01
C THR A 19 6.50 2.19 25.40
N GLN A 20 6.38 3.46 25.86
CA GLN A 20 5.84 3.82 27.16
C GLN A 20 4.73 4.87 27.05
N SER A 21 3.91 4.94 28.09
CA SER A 21 2.67 5.74 28.16
C SER A 21 2.83 7.23 28.46
N TRP A 22 4.06 7.75 28.59
CA TRP A 22 4.30 9.15 28.95
C TRP A 22 4.56 10.06 27.73
N ILE A 23 4.22 11.34 27.88
CA ILE A 23 4.35 12.34 26.81
C ILE A 23 5.40 13.39 27.23
N PRO A 24 6.41 13.69 26.40
CA PRO A 24 7.42 14.69 26.71
C PRO A 24 6.86 16.11 26.55
N ALA A 25 7.44 17.07 27.26
CA ALA A 25 7.21 18.48 27.01
C ALA A 25 7.86 18.90 25.68
N VAL A 26 7.12 18.76 24.58
CA VAL A 26 7.64 18.92 23.19
C VAL A 26 8.33 20.27 23.00
N GLU A 27 7.81 21.35 23.60
CA GLU A 27 8.36 22.71 23.51
C GLU A 27 9.80 22.83 24.03
N LYS A 28 10.18 21.99 25.01
CA LYS A 28 11.51 21.98 25.62
C LYS A 28 12.53 21.14 24.83
N LEU A 29 12.10 20.47 23.75
CA LEU A 29 12.98 19.62 22.94
C LEU A 29 13.60 20.41 21.78
N PRO A 30 14.77 19.98 21.25
CA PRO A 30 15.34 20.53 20.03
C PRO A 30 14.35 20.51 18.86
N HIS A 31 14.33 21.57 18.05
CA HIS A 31 13.38 21.77 16.95
C HIS A 31 13.27 20.58 15.96
N LYS A 32 14.38 19.89 15.68
CA LYS A 32 14.36 18.68 14.83
C LYS A 32 13.51 17.55 15.46
N ILE A 33 13.69 17.29 16.75
CA ILE A 33 12.94 16.28 17.49
C ILE A 33 11.46 16.67 17.57
N GLN A 34 11.16 17.95 17.77
CA GLN A 34 9.78 18.44 17.74
C GLN A 34 9.09 18.13 16.41
N LYS A 35 9.76 18.39 15.28
CA LYS A 35 9.24 18.07 13.94
C LYS A 35 9.02 16.57 13.76
N MET A 36 9.96 15.74 14.21
CA MET A 36 9.83 14.29 14.14
C MET A 36 8.65 13.77 14.98
N LEU A 37 8.50 14.23 16.22
CA LEU A 37 7.37 13.83 17.09
C LEU A 37 6.03 14.32 16.53
N LYS A 38 5.97 15.52 15.97
CA LYS A 38 4.77 16.04 15.30
C LYS A 38 4.40 15.19 14.08
N ALA A 39 5.38 14.80 13.26
CA ALA A 39 5.15 13.93 12.11
C ALA A 39 4.73 12.51 12.55
N ALA A 40 5.41 11.94 13.54
CA ALA A 40 5.10 10.63 14.10
C ALA A 40 3.66 10.58 14.65
N LYS A 41 3.25 11.62 15.39
CA LYS A 41 1.87 11.77 15.87
C LYS A 41 0.87 11.94 14.72
N ARG A 42 1.18 12.79 13.73
CA ARG A 42 0.32 13.05 12.57
C ARG A 42 0.04 11.78 11.76
N TYR A 43 1.04 10.93 11.61
CA TYR A 43 0.94 9.70 10.82
C TYR A 43 0.77 8.44 11.67
N GLY A 44 0.48 8.57 12.97
CA GLY A 44 0.16 7.44 13.85
C GLY A 44 1.27 6.39 13.97
N VAL A 45 2.54 6.82 14.09
CA VAL A 45 3.67 5.91 14.28
C VAL A 45 3.52 5.19 15.62
N ARG A 46 3.51 3.85 15.59
CA ARG A 46 3.35 2.99 16.76
C ARG A 46 4.13 1.69 16.62
N LEU A 47 4.43 1.04 17.74
CA LEU A 47 4.92 -0.34 17.74
C LEU A 47 3.70 -1.27 17.56
N ASP A 48 3.70 -2.07 16.50
CA ASP A 48 2.57 -2.92 16.12
C ASP A 48 3.07 -4.22 15.47
N ALA A 49 2.82 -5.35 16.14
CA ALA A 49 3.20 -6.70 15.73
C ALA A 49 2.09 -7.70 16.06
N LEU A 50 2.07 -8.84 15.35
CA LEU A 50 1.22 -9.98 15.70
C LEU A 50 1.87 -10.83 16.79
N ALA A 51 3.20 -10.99 16.72
CA ALA A 51 4.00 -11.65 17.73
C ALA A 51 5.40 -11.00 17.82
N TYR A 52 5.97 -10.94 19.03
CA TYR A 52 7.34 -10.48 19.27
C TYR A 52 8.22 -11.68 19.62
N ALA A 53 9.44 -11.75 19.05
CA ALA A 53 10.45 -12.69 19.53
C ALA A 53 10.74 -12.45 21.02
N THR A 54 11.07 -13.50 21.77
CA THR A 54 11.49 -13.41 23.18
C THR A 54 12.63 -12.40 23.37
N GLN A 55 13.56 -12.34 22.43
CA GLN A 55 14.65 -11.35 22.41
C GLN A 55 14.14 -9.90 22.46
N ILE A 56 13.09 -9.57 21.69
CA ILE A 56 12.48 -8.22 21.72
C ILE A 56 11.74 -8.00 23.02
N LYS A 57 10.99 -9.01 23.50
CA LYS A 57 10.29 -8.89 24.78
C LYS A 57 11.27 -8.48 25.87
N ASN A 58 12.46 -9.07 25.88
CA ASN A 58 13.54 -8.77 26.83
C ASN A 58 14.10 -7.33 26.72
N GLU A 59 14.06 -6.72 25.53
CA GLU A 59 14.48 -5.33 25.30
C GLU A 59 13.41 -4.28 25.68
N LEU A 60 12.15 -4.68 25.84
CA LEU A 60 11.06 -3.74 26.14
C LEU A 60 11.16 -3.19 27.57
N PRO A 61 10.76 -1.93 27.81
CA PRO A 61 10.71 -1.38 29.15
C PRO A 61 9.62 -2.08 29.97
N ILE A 62 9.97 -2.57 31.16
CA ILE A 62 9.00 -3.24 32.05
C ILE A 62 8.05 -2.22 32.70
N TRP A 63 8.53 -0.99 32.94
CA TRP A 63 7.77 0.06 33.62
C TRP A 63 7.05 0.98 32.63
N PHE A 64 5.80 1.31 32.94
CA PHE A 64 4.94 2.23 32.18
C PHE A 64 4.78 1.85 30.69
N HIS A 65 4.93 0.57 30.36
CA HIS A 65 4.81 0.01 29.02
C HIS A 65 3.45 0.31 28.39
N ILE A 66 3.43 0.63 27.09
CA ILE A 66 2.21 1.01 26.37
C ILE A 66 1.17 -0.12 26.30
N GLY A 67 1.64 -1.38 26.32
CA GLY A 67 0.82 -2.59 26.31
C GLY A 67 0.61 -3.26 27.67
N ALA A 68 0.88 -2.60 28.79
CA ALA A 68 0.69 -3.20 30.11
C ALA A 68 -0.81 -3.40 30.45
N ASP A 69 -1.17 -4.58 30.95
CA ASP A 69 -2.49 -4.86 31.56
C ASP A 69 -2.75 -3.86 32.72
N PRO A 70 -3.99 -3.37 32.95
CA PRO A 70 -4.37 -2.66 34.17
C PRO A 70 -3.78 -3.21 35.48
N LYS A 71 -3.58 -4.52 35.64
CA LYS A 71 -2.91 -5.15 36.78
C LYS A 71 -1.40 -4.83 36.82
N LEU A 72 -0.69 -5.01 35.71
CA LEU A 72 0.72 -4.62 35.55
C LEU A 72 0.92 -3.11 35.70
N SER A 73 -0.04 -2.30 35.24
CA SER A 73 -0.02 -0.85 35.38
C SER A 73 -0.08 -0.39 36.84
N ARG A 74 -0.80 -1.12 37.71
CA ARG A 74 -0.86 -0.87 39.16
C ARG A 74 0.48 -1.15 39.86
N LEU A 75 1.28 -2.09 39.35
CA LEU A 75 2.60 -2.41 39.89
C LEU A 75 3.61 -1.28 39.68
N ASN A 76 3.47 -0.42 38.66
CA ASN A 76 4.40 0.70 38.40
C ASN A 76 4.65 1.63 39.60
N ASN A 77 3.67 1.77 40.49
CA ASN A 77 3.74 2.62 41.67
C ASN A 77 3.78 1.83 42.99
N TYR A 78 3.83 0.50 42.93
CA TYR A 78 3.90 -0.37 44.09
C TYR A 78 5.24 -0.23 44.81
N TYR A 79 5.24 -0.41 46.13
CA TYR A 79 6.39 -0.12 46.98
C TYR A 79 7.64 -0.91 46.58
N TYR A 80 7.52 -2.22 46.38
CA TYR A 80 8.64 -3.09 45.98
C TYR A 80 9.05 -2.88 44.52
N SER A 81 8.13 -2.45 43.66
CA SER A 81 8.44 -2.07 42.27
C SER A 81 9.29 -0.81 42.17
N LYS A 82 9.17 0.13 43.12
CA LYS A 82 10.12 1.25 43.23
C LYS A 82 11.51 0.78 43.63
N CYS A 83 11.61 -0.22 44.52
CA CYS A 83 12.89 -0.81 44.90
C CYS A 83 13.56 -1.53 43.71
N LEU A 84 12.80 -2.36 42.97
CA LEU A 84 13.27 -3.04 41.75
C LEU A 84 13.78 -2.04 40.70
N ARG A 85 13.09 -0.92 40.51
CA ARG A 85 13.49 0.10 39.54
C ARG A 85 14.67 0.96 39.99
N ASP A 86 14.58 1.51 41.20
CA ASP A 86 15.43 2.61 41.63
C ASP A 86 16.69 2.13 42.37
N GLN A 87 16.65 0.94 43.00
CA GLN A 87 17.78 0.32 43.72
C GLN A 87 18.40 -0.84 42.92
N HIS A 88 17.61 -1.81 42.44
CA HIS A 88 18.12 -2.92 41.62
C HIS A 88 18.40 -2.53 40.16
N GLY A 89 17.96 -1.34 39.73
CA GLY A 89 18.24 -0.83 38.38
C GLY A 89 17.54 -1.60 37.25
N ILE A 90 16.48 -2.35 37.55
CA ILE A 90 15.74 -3.14 36.57
C ILE A 90 14.87 -2.20 35.73
N LEU A 91 15.15 -2.10 34.44
CA LEU A 91 14.47 -1.23 33.49
C LEU A 91 13.80 -1.99 32.34
N THR A 92 14.33 -3.16 31.96
CA THR A 92 13.79 -3.98 30.88
C THR A 92 13.14 -5.27 31.39
N VAL A 93 12.32 -5.90 30.54
CA VAL A 93 11.74 -7.22 30.85
C VAL A 93 12.85 -8.25 31.02
N GLY A 94 13.89 -8.25 30.17
CA GLY A 94 14.99 -9.21 30.25
C GLY A 94 15.74 -9.15 31.58
N GLN A 95 16.03 -7.93 32.06
CA GLN A 95 16.62 -7.73 33.39
C GLN A 95 15.73 -8.23 34.53
N MET A 96 14.40 -8.20 34.35
CA MET A 96 13.46 -8.75 35.31
C MET A 96 13.47 -10.29 35.28
N VAL A 97 13.55 -10.90 34.09
CA VAL A 97 13.69 -12.36 33.89
C VAL A 97 14.99 -12.85 34.52
N ASP A 98 16.12 -12.23 34.18
CA ASP A 98 17.43 -12.58 34.75
C ASP A 98 17.40 -12.50 36.29
N PHE A 99 16.74 -11.46 36.83
CA PHE A 99 16.57 -11.29 38.28
C PHE A 99 15.71 -12.38 38.92
N THR A 100 14.68 -12.90 38.23
CA THR A 100 13.87 -14.03 38.74
C THR A 100 14.61 -15.35 38.67
N GLU A 101 15.41 -15.57 37.62
CA GLU A 101 16.12 -16.84 37.40
C GLU A 101 17.36 -17.02 38.29
N LEU A 102 17.96 -15.91 38.76
CA LEU A 102 19.10 -15.89 39.67
C LEU A 102 18.75 -16.46 41.06
N SER A 103 18.76 -17.78 41.25
CA SER A 103 18.55 -18.42 42.57
C SER A 103 19.82 -19.06 43.13
N HIS A 104 20.09 -18.88 44.42
CA HIS A 104 21.16 -19.57 45.13
C HIS A 104 20.65 -20.94 45.62
N PRO A 105 21.46 -22.03 45.63
CA PRO A 105 21.02 -23.35 46.08
C PRO A 105 20.37 -23.36 47.47
N ASP A 106 20.87 -22.53 48.39
CA ASP A 106 20.35 -22.38 49.76
C ASP A 106 19.20 -21.36 49.88
N HIS A 107 18.59 -20.94 48.77
CA HIS A 107 17.50 -19.97 48.79
C HIS A 107 16.21 -20.59 49.34
N VAL A 108 15.62 -19.94 50.35
CA VAL A 108 14.39 -20.40 51.00
C VAL A 108 13.21 -19.59 50.46
N VAL A 109 12.27 -20.26 49.81
CA VAL A 109 11.07 -19.68 49.17
C VAL A 109 9.92 -19.45 50.17
N ASP A 110 10.04 -19.97 51.40
CA ASP A 110 9.01 -19.85 52.43
C ASP A 110 8.82 -18.38 52.89
N ALA A 111 7.58 -17.88 52.80
CA ALA A 111 7.20 -16.53 53.17
C ALA A 111 7.42 -16.22 54.66
N SER A 112 7.53 -17.25 55.50
CA SER A 112 7.60 -17.13 56.96
C SER A 112 9.01 -16.96 57.54
N ILE A 113 10.08 -17.19 56.77
CA ILE A 113 11.48 -17.21 57.27
C ILE A 113 12.39 -16.29 56.44
N VAL A 114 13.13 -15.39 57.11
CA VAL A 114 14.12 -14.51 56.46
C VAL A 114 15.23 -15.36 55.84
N CYS A 115 15.42 -15.26 54.52
CA CYS A 115 16.44 -16.03 53.81
C CYS A 115 17.85 -15.50 54.13
N ALA A 116 18.73 -16.36 54.62
CA ALA A 116 20.10 -16.05 55.00
C ALA A 116 21.14 -16.46 53.94
N CYS A 117 20.74 -16.66 52.68
CA CYS A 117 21.69 -17.02 51.64
C CYS A 117 22.63 -15.83 51.32
N PRO A 118 23.88 -16.09 50.90
CA PRO A 118 24.87 -15.03 50.62
C PRO A 118 24.35 -13.98 49.62
N MET A 119 23.54 -14.41 48.65
CA MET A 119 22.92 -13.53 47.64
C MET A 119 21.94 -12.54 48.28
N CYS A 120 21.00 -13.00 49.13
CA CYS A 120 20.03 -12.11 49.79
C CYS A 120 20.70 -11.17 50.80
N ILE A 121 21.74 -11.64 51.49
CA ILE A 121 22.54 -10.80 52.41
C ILE A 121 23.27 -9.70 51.62
N ASN A 122 23.86 -10.03 50.46
CA ASN A 122 24.55 -9.05 49.63
C ASN A 122 23.60 -8.02 49.01
N GLU A 123 22.41 -8.46 48.55
CA GLU A 123 21.38 -7.54 48.04
C GLU A 123 20.88 -6.56 49.12
N GLN A 124 20.84 -6.97 50.39
CA GLN A 124 20.51 -6.07 51.51
C GLN A 124 21.66 -5.12 51.86
N ALA A 125 22.90 -5.61 51.86
CA ALA A 125 24.07 -4.85 52.27
C ALA A 125 24.57 -3.84 51.21
N GLU A 126 24.66 -4.26 49.94
CA GLU A 126 25.23 -3.45 48.86
C GLU A 126 24.17 -2.70 48.05
N ILE A 127 23.05 -3.36 47.74
CA ILE A 127 21.96 -2.80 46.91
C ILE A 127 20.94 -2.03 47.76
N ARG A 128 21.03 -2.12 49.10
CA ARG A 128 20.08 -1.52 50.07
C ARG A 128 18.64 -1.96 49.82
N CYS A 129 18.44 -3.20 49.38
CA CYS A 129 17.11 -3.77 49.20
C CYS A 129 16.43 -4.03 50.54
N LEU A 130 15.17 -3.63 50.67
CA LEU A 130 14.38 -3.81 51.91
C LEU A 130 13.95 -5.26 52.13
N ASP A 131 13.58 -5.99 51.06
CA ASP A 131 13.21 -7.41 51.11
C ASP A 131 13.39 -8.08 49.74
N PRO A 132 14.56 -8.71 49.49
CA PRO A 132 14.88 -9.44 48.25
C PRO A 132 13.82 -10.45 47.82
N ARG A 133 13.14 -11.11 48.76
CA ARG A 133 12.14 -12.15 48.47
C ARG A 133 10.88 -11.57 47.85
N LYS A 134 10.34 -10.50 48.43
CA LYS A 134 9.14 -9.82 47.90
C LYS A 134 9.42 -9.16 46.56
N CYS A 135 10.64 -8.70 46.33
CA CYS A 135 11.11 -8.24 45.03
C CYS A 135 11.04 -9.35 43.97
N ARG A 136 11.47 -10.59 44.28
CA ARG A 136 11.43 -11.74 43.36
C ARG A 136 10.02 -12.26 43.10
N VAL A 137 9.18 -12.41 44.13
CA VAL A 137 7.76 -12.78 43.96
C VAL A 137 7.00 -11.75 43.10
N THR A 138 7.34 -10.46 43.24
CA THR A 138 6.76 -9.40 42.41
C THR A 138 7.24 -9.47 40.95
N ALA A 139 8.45 -9.99 40.72
CA ALA A 139 9.07 -10.14 39.41
C ALA A 139 8.58 -11.40 38.67
N GLU A 140 8.39 -12.52 39.37
CA GLU A 140 7.90 -13.80 38.81
C GLU A 140 6.48 -13.69 38.23
N GLY A 141 5.62 -12.83 38.79
CA GLY A 141 4.27 -12.60 38.27
C GLY A 141 4.19 -11.87 36.91
N ALA A 142 5.33 -11.56 36.27
CA ALA A 142 5.39 -10.70 35.07
C ALA A 142 5.93 -11.37 33.79
N VAL A 143 6.28 -12.67 33.80
CA VAL A 143 7.03 -13.34 32.71
C VAL A 143 6.33 -14.60 32.19
N GLU A 144 5.85 -14.61 30.92
CA GLU A 144 5.43 -15.83 30.20
C GLU A 144 5.76 -15.76 28.68
N ASP A 145 6.12 -16.90 28.06
CA ASP A 145 7.02 -16.97 26.88
C ASP A 145 6.62 -18.02 25.80
N LEU A 146 7.02 -17.87 24.51
CA LEU A 146 6.82 -18.84 23.39
C LEU A 146 7.79 -18.66 22.16
N THR A 147 8.05 -19.76 21.40
CA THR A 147 9.28 -20.11 20.61
C THR A 147 9.22 -20.21 19.04
N GLU A 148 10.38 -20.47 18.38
CA GLU A 148 10.78 -20.15 16.97
C GLU A 148 10.81 -21.29 15.89
N GLU A 149 10.43 -22.53 16.17
CA GLU A 149 10.78 -23.70 15.32
C GLU A 149 10.04 -23.82 13.96
N VAL A 150 8.97 -23.06 13.72
CA VAL A 150 8.05 -23.28 12.59
C VAL A 150 8.55 -22.67 11.25
N ILE A 151 9.50 -21.75 11.28
CA ILE A 151 9.86 -20.92 10.11
C ILE A 151 10.68 -21.67 9.06
N GLU A 152 11.53 -22.64 9.46
CA GLU A 152 12.51 -23.23 8.55
C GLU A 152 11.91 -24.34 7.65
N ALA A 153 10.82 -24.98 8.06
CA ALA A 153 10.18 -26.07 7.30
C ALA A 153 9.54 -25.60 5.98
N ASN A 154 9.05 -24.35 5.90
CA ASN A 154 8.31 -23.85 4.73
C ASN A 154 9.20 -23.51 3.52
N LYS A 155 10.47 -23.15 3.74
CA LYS A 155 11.41 -22.80 2.64
C LYS A 155 11.74 -24.02 1.76
N VAL A 156 11.76 -25.21 2.35
CA VAL A 156 12.06 -26.47 1.65
C VAL A 156 10.88 -26.95 0.81
N ALA A 157 9.64 -26.78 1.31
CA ALA A 157 8.43 -27.20 0.62
C ALA A 157 8.17 -26.43 -0.69
N LEU A 158 8.51 -25.13 -0.72
CA LEU A 158 8.32 -24.27 -1.91
C LEU A 158 9.18 -24.70 -3.10
N ARG A 159 10.43 -25.16 -2.87
CA ARG A 159 11.35 -25.62 -3.94
C ARG A 159 10.89 -26.92 -4.61
N LYS A 160 10.08 -27.71 -3.93
CA LYS A 160 9.62 -29.03 -4.39
C LYS A 160 8.16 -29.04 -4.91
N GLY A 161 7.49 -27.89 -4.97
CA GLY A 161 6.06 -27.82 -5.31
C GLY A 161 5.17 -28.53 -4.29
N GLY A 162 5.60 -28.56 -3.02
CA GLY A 162 4.93 -29.23 -1.91
C GLY A 162 3.80 -28.40 -1.31
N THR A 163 3.09 -28.99 -0.36
CA THR A 163 2.06 -28.30 0.44
C THR A 163 2.74 -27.31 1.39
N LEU A 164 2.27 -26.06 1.40
CA LEU A 164 2.75 -25.02 2.31
C LEU A 164 1.88 -25.00 3.56
N ILE A 165 2.51 -24.86 4.74
CA ILE A 165 1.79 -24.67 5.99
C ILE A 165 1.70 -23.17 6.24
N PHE A 166 0.49 -22.64 6.43
CA PHE A 166 0.34 -21.23 6.80
C PHE A 166 1.01 -20.99 8.15
N ASN A 167 1.98 -20.07 8.18
CA ASN A 167 2.65 -19.68 9.41
C ASN A 167 1.94 -18.45 10.00
N PRO A 168 1.17 -18.59 11.08
CA PRO A 168 0.49 -17.47 11.73
C PRO A 168 1.44 -16.55 12.53
N ALA A 169 2.68 -16.96 12.77
CA ALA A 169 3.65 -16.16 13.52
C ALA A 169 4.51 -15.32 12.57
N VAL A 170 4.14 -14.06 12.40
CA VAL A 170 5.07 -13.04 11.92
C VAL A 170 5.85 -12.52 13.12
N THR A 171 6.96 -13.18 13.39
CA THR A 171 7.87 -12.80 14.47
C THR A 171 8.65 -11.56 14.05
N VAL A 172 8.50 -10.47 14.80
CA VAL A 172 9.43 -9.35 14.72
C VAL A 172 10.73 -9.78 15.39
N GLN A 173 11.87 -9.70 14.69
CA GLN A 173 13.19 -10.10 15.21
C GLN A 173 14.01 -8.92 15.77
N LYS A 174 13.71 -7.68 15.37
CA LYS A 174 14.34 -6.47 15.92
C LYS A 174 13.28 -5.46 16.36
N LEU A 175 13.47 -4.75 17.46
CA LEU A 175 12.51 -3.73 17.91
C LEU A 175 12.22 -2.67 16.83
N SER A 176 13.22 -2.32 16.02
CA SER A 176 13.06 -1.40 14.87
C SER A 176 12.05 -1.90 13.84
N ASP A 177 11.90 -3.22 13.71
CA ASP A 177 11.01 -3.84 12.75
C ASP A 177 9.53 -3.79 13.17
N GLY A 178 9.24 -3.49 14.43
CA GLY A 178 7.88 -3.38 14.94
C GLY A 178 7.22 -2.02 14.71
N TYR A 179 7.96 -0.98 14.31
CA TYR A 179 7.38 0.35 14.14
C TYR A 179 6.64 0.48 12.80
N ARG A 180 5.35 0.84 12.88
CA ARG A 180 4.46 1.03 11.72
C ARG A 180 3.81 2.40 11.75
N ALA A 181 3.52 2.96 10.57
CA ALA A 181 2.85 4.25 10.39
C ALA A 181 1.62 4.12 9.46
N LEU A 182 0.72 5.11 9.51
CA LEU A 182 -0.51 5.18 8.69
C LEU A 182 -1.56 4.09 9.02
N GLY A 183 -1.47 3.45 10.19
CA GLY A 183 -2.49 2.53 10.67
C GLY A 183 -3.68 3.26 11.28
N LYS A 184 -4.90 2.76 11.03
CA LYS A 184 -6.17 3.34 11.49
C LYS A 184 -6.58 2.88 12.90
N ALA A 185 -6.15 1.69 13.32
CA ALA A 185 -6.61 1.09 14.58
C ALA A 185 -5.97 1.69 15.84
N GLN A 186 -6.79 2.08 16.81
CA GLN A 186 -6.40 2.22 18.21
C GLN A 186 -6.46 0.81 18.80
N ARG A 187 -5.35 0.07 18.85
CA ARG A 187 -5.38 -1.21 19.57
C ARG A 187 -5.62 -0.92 21.05
N THR A 188 -6.73 -1.40 21.59
CA THR A 188 -6.83 -1.73 23.01
C THR A 188 -6.01 -2.98 23.28
N ASN A 189 -5.44 -3.06 24.48
CA ASN A 189 -4.36 -3.93 24.95
C ASN A 189 -4.66 -5.44 25.00
N ASP A 190 -5.49 -5.93 24.11
CA ASP A 190 -5.69 -7.35 23.99
C ASP A 190 -4.53 -7.91 23.18
N CYS A 191 -3.52 -8.43 23.88
CA CYS A 191 -2.62 -9.46 23.38
C CYS A 191 -3.45 -10.72 23.04
N LEU A 192 -4.38 -10.63 22.09
CA LEU A 192 -5.16 -11.76 21.60
C LEU A 192 -4.42 -12.39 20.43
N ALA A 193 -3.28 -12.98 20.76
CA ALA A 193 -2.79 -14.22 20.14
C ALA A 193 -1.58 -14.70 20.96
N VAL A 194 -1.74 -14.88 22.28
CA VAL A 194 -1.06 -16.04 22.87
C VAL A 194 -1.70 -17.22 22.15
N GLN A 195 -1.01 -17.73 21.13
CA GLN A 195 -1.28 -19.04 20.58
C GLN A 195 -1.15 -19.99 21.75
N GLN A 196 -2.26 -20.24 22.45
CA GLN A 196 -2.38 -21.39 23.31
C GLN A 196 -1.96 -22.57 22.44
N LEU A 197 -0.84 -23.16 22.85
CA LEU A 197 -0.23 -24.38 22.35
C LEU A 197 -1.12 -25.11 21.35
N ARG A 198 -0.78 -25.02 20.05
CA ARG A 198 -1.33 -25.96 19.07
C ARG A 198 -1.02 -27.35 19.59
N VAL A 199 -2.08 -28.06 19.98
CA VAL A 199 -2.01 -29.43 20.49
C VAL A 199 -1.09 -30.24 19.58
N THR A 200 0.06 -30.64 20.11
CA THR A 200 1.03 -31.58 19.51
C THR A 200 0.48 -33.02 19.53
N GLY A 201 -0.84 -33.17 19.45
CA GLY A 201 -1.56 -34.43 19.45
C GLY A 201 -1.84 -34.91 18.04
N THR A 202 -1.94 -36.23 17.90
CA THR A 202 -2.32 -36.98 16.70
C THR A 202 -3.43 -36.29 15.91
N GLU A 203 -3.21 -36.13 14.58
CA GLU A 203 -4.14 -35.42 13.68
C GLU A 203 -5.57 -35.99 13.83
N PRO A 204 -6.59 -35.16 14.11
CA PRO A 204 -7.97 -35.63 14.09
C PRO A 204 -8.35 -36.08 12.68
N ALA A 205 -9.18 -37.12 12.58
CA ALA A 205 -9.55 -37.79 11.32
C ALA A 205 -10.33 -36.89 10.34
N ASP A 206 -10.98 -35.82 10.83
CA ASP A 206 -11.85 -34.96 10.02
C ASP A 206 -11.10 -33.74 9.47
N ARG A 207 -10.38 -33.94 8.36
CA ARG A 207 -9.72 -32.85 7.61
C ARG A 207 -10.62 -32.33 6.49
N VAL A 208 -10.99 -31.06 6.56
CA VAL A 208 -11.78 -30.41 5.51
C VAL A 208 -10.87 -30.00 4.35
N THR A 209 -11.24 -30.38 3.13
CA THR A 209 -10.55 -29.94 1.91
C THR A 209 -11.47 -29.01 1.14
N VAL A 210 -10.97 -27.84 0.78
CA VAL A 210 -11.68 -26.87 -0.06
C VAL A 210 -10.87 -26.61 -1.32
N SER A 211 -11.53 -26.59 -2.47
CA SER A 211 -10.94 -26.25 -3.76
C SER A 211 -11.61 -25.00 -4.32
N THR A 212 -10.84 -23.95 -4.54
CA THR A 212 -11.34 -22.72 -5.15
C THR A 212 -11.27 -22.79 -6.67
N GLY A 213 -12.13 -22.02 -7.32
CA GLY A 213 -12.18 -21.89 -8.77
C GLY A 213 -12.82 -20.58 -9.18
N HIS A 214 -12.59 -20.18 -10.43
CA HIS A 214 -13.19 -18.99 -11.01
C HIS A 214 -13.56 -19.18 -12.48
N LEU A 215 -14.42 -18.29 -12.98
CA LEU A 215 -14.72 -18.13 -14.40
C LEU A 215 -14.95 -16.65 -14.71
N VAL A 216 -14.18 -16.08 -15.62
CA VAL A 216 -14.39 -14.71 -16.09
C VAL A 216 -15.20 -14.73 -17.38
N VAL A 217 -16.31 -14.00 -17.41
CA VAL A 217 -17.21 -13.87 -18.57
C VAL A 217 -17.22 -12.42 -19.03
N THR A 218 -16.98 -12.21 -20.31
CA THR A 218 -17.06 -10.87 -20.94
C THR A 218 -18.38 -10.76 -21.69
N ILE A 219 -19.19 -9.76 -21.35
CA ILE A 219 -20.48 -9.50 -21.99
C ILE A 219 -20.28 -8.42 -23.07
N PRO A 220 -20.77 -8.61 -24.32
CA PRO A 220 -20.70 -7.55 -25.34
C PRO A 220 -21.44 -6.28 -24.87
N LEU A 221 -20.81 -5.10 -25.01
CA LEU A 221 -21.33 -3.78 -24.59
C LEU A 221 -21.52 -3.53 -23.07
N ALA A 222 -21.08 -4.43 -22.18
CA ALA A 222 -21.18 -4.24 -20.73
C ALA A 222 -19.93 -4.75 -19.97
N ASP A 223 -19.90 -4.45 -18.67
CA ASP A 223 -18.84 -4.79 -17.72
C ASP A 223 -18.50 -6.30 -17.69
N ARG A 224 -17.25 -6.61 -17.33
CA ARG A 224 -16.78 -7.99 -17.10
C ARG A 224 -17.43 -8.56 -15.83
N VAL A 225 -17.82 -9.82 -15.86
CA VAL A 225 -18.37 -10.53 -14.69
C VAL A 225 -17.44 -11.68 -14.32
N VAL A 226 -17.25 -11.93 -13.03
CA VAL A 226 -16.54 -13.11 -12.54
C VAL A 226 -17.47 -13.99 -11.69
N GLY A 227 -17.47 -15.28 -11.99
CA GLY A 227 -17.99 -16.32 -11.12
C GLY A 227 -16.87 -16.86 -10.23
N GLY A 228 -17.09 -16.94 -8.93
CA GLY A 228 -16.18 -17.56 -7.97
C GLY A 228 -16.80 -18.81 -7.36
N SER A 229 -15.96 -19.76 -6.93
CA SER A 229 -16.44 -20.97 -6.28
C SER A 229 -15.51 -21.47 -5.18
N ALA A 230 -16.11 -22.10 -4.17
CA ALA A 230 -15.40 -22.93 -3.20
C ALA A 230 -16.12 -24.28 -3.09
N TRP A 231 -15.41 -25.34 -3.46
CA TRP A 231 -15.93 -26.71 -3.57
C TRP A 231 -15.38 -27.57 -2.43
N PHE A 232 -16.28 -28.22 -1.69
CA PHE A 232 -15.97 -29.11 -0.56
C PHE A 232 -16.14 -30.58 -0.89
N GLY A 233 -17.07 -30.91 -1.80
CA GLY A 233 -17.42 -32.28 -2.13
C GLY A 233 -18.67 -32.34 -3.01
N SER A 234 -18.92 -33.50 -3.62
CA SER A 234 -20.18 -33.77 -4.33
C SER A 234 -21.35 -33.73 -3.34
N HIS A 235 -22.39 -32.94 -3.64
CA HIS A 235 -23.57 -32.75 -2.79
C HIS A 235 -23.30 -32.18 -1.38
N ASP A 236 -22.14 -31.56 -1.15
CA ASP A 236 -21.85 -30.89 0.12
C ASP A 236 -22.58 -29.53 0.20
N GLU A 237 -23.39 -29.33 1.26
CA GLU A 237 -24.15 -28.09 1.51
C GLU A 237 -23.24 -26.86 1.73
N ARG A 238 -21.96 -27.09 2.04
CA ARG A 238 -20.99 -26.01 2.22
C ARG A 238 -20.49 -25.44 0.89
N ASN A 239 -20.74 -26.11 -0.24
CA ASN A 239 -20.38 -25.61 -1.57
C ASN A 239 -20.87 -24.17 -1.79
N ILE A 240 -20.01 -23.33 -2.36
CA ILE A 240 -20.26 -21.92 -2.60
C ILE A 240 -20.07 -21.62 -4.09
N SER A 241 -21.07 -20.98 -4.69
CA SER A 241 -21.00 -20.34 -5.99
C SER A 241 -21.36 -18.86 -5.82
N LEU A 242 -20.58 -17.95 -6.38
CA LEU A 242 -20.81 -16.51 -6.26
C LEU A 242 -20.67 -15.80 -7.60
N ARG A 243 -21.31 -14.63 -7.70
CA ARG A 243 -21.14 -13.66 -8.79
C ARG A 243 -20.52 -12.38 -8.26
N SER A 244 -19.66 -11.77 -9.08
CA SER A 244 -19.13 -10.43 -8.84
C SER A 244 -18.99 -9.67 -10.15
N SER A 245 -19.53 -8.46 -10.20
CA SER A 245 -19.49 -7.53 -11.34
C SER A 245 -18.81 -6.19 -11.01
N GLU A 246 -18.12 -6.11 -9.87
CA GLU A 246 -17.31 -4.94 -9.47
C GLU A 246 -16.26 -4.53 -10.52
N ASN A 247 -15.83 -3.26 -10.49
CA ASN A 247 -14.87 -2.66 -11.43
C ASN A 247 -13.66 -3.56 -11.73
N GLU A 248 -13.53 -3.97 -13.00
CA GLU A 248 -12.46 -4.84 -13.54
C GLU A 248 -12.21 -6.13 -12.72
N PRO A 249 -13.21 -7.02 -12.61
CA PRO A 249 -13.06 -8.22 -11.81
C PRO A 249 -12.10 -9.21 -12.48
N SER A 250 -11.08 -9.62 -11.74
CA SER A 250 -10.10 -10.64 -12.14
C SER A 250 -10.51 -12.03 -11.63
N GLY A 251 -9.96 -13.10 -12.23
CA GLY A 251 -10.16 -14.47 -11.74
C GLY A 251 -9.80 -14.62 -10.26
N ALA A 252 -8.70 -13.98 -9.85
CA ALA A 252 -8.29 -13.92 -8.44
C ALA A 252 -9.33 -13.27 -7.54
N THR A 253 -10.07 -12.26 -8.02
CA THR A 253 -11.13 -11.60 -7.24
C THR A 253 -12.25 -12.59 -6.90
N GLY A 254 -12.69 -13.38 -7.89
CA GLY A 254 -13.72 -14.41 -7.68
C GLY A 254 -13.28 -15.50 -6.68
N GLU A 255 -12.04 -15.98 -6.80
CA GLU A 255 -11.49 -16.98 -5.87
C GLU A 255 -11.35 -16.46 -4.44
N LEU A 256 -10.80 -15.27 -4.25
CA LEU A 256 -10.60 -14.68 -2.91
C LEU A 256 -11.95 -14.49 -2.21
N LYS A 257 -12.95 -14.00 -2.96
CA LYS A 257 -14.32 -13.85 -2.47
C LYS A 257 -14.93 -15.18 -2.03
N ALA A 258 -14.73 -16.24 -2.82
CA ALA A 258 -15.25 -17.57 -2.49
C ALA A 258 -14.52 -18.18 -1.29
N LEU A 259 -13.22 -17.91 -1.18
CA LEU A 259 -12.41 -18.37 -0.07
C LEU A 259 -12.84 -17.73 1.26
N ILE A 260 -13.17 -16.43 1.28
CA ILE A 260 -13.70 -15.77 2.49
C ILE A 260 -14.97 -16.48 2.97
N LEU A 261 -15.94 -16.70 2.08
CA LEU A 261 -17.18 -17.38 2.42
C LEU A 261 -16.94 -18.83 2.90
N ALA A 262 -15.97 -19.53 2.28
CA ALA A 262 -15.60 -20.88 2.69
C ALA A 262 -14.98 -20.91 4.09
N LEU A 263 -14.09 -19.95 4.39
CA LEU A 263 -13.46 -19.82 5.70
C LEU A 263 -14.46 -19.44 6.79
N GLN A 264 -15.52 -18.70 6.46
CA GLN A 264 -16.59 -18.38 7.41
C GLN A 264 -17.50 -19.59 7.71
N LYS A 265 -17.68 -20.52 6.75
CA LYS A 265 -18.47 -21.74 6.96
C LYS A 265 -17.74 -22.84 7.74
N VAL A 266 -16.41 -22.88 7.70
CA VAL A 266 -15.62 -23.93 8.37
C VAL A 266 -15.24 -23.49 9.79
N PRO A 267 -15.49 -24.29 10.84
CA PRO A 267 -15.06 -23.97 12.20
C PRO A 267 -13.55 -23.68 12.32
N LYS A 268 -13.18 -22.81 13.26
CA LYS A 268 -11.81 -22.27 13.39
C LYS A 268 -10.79 -23.25 13.99
N ASP A 269 -11.29 -24.29 14.65
CA ASP A 269 -10.58 -25.40 15.28
C ASP A 269 -10.44 -26.64 14.38
N THR A 270 -11.00 -26.59 13.17
CA THR A 270 -10.92 -27.70 12.21
C THR A 270 -9.74 -27.52 11.24
N PRO A 271 -8.86 -28.53 11.08
CA PRO A 271 -7.79 -28.48 10.09
C PRO A 271 -8.34 -28.39 8.67
N ILE A 272 -7.82 -27.44 7.88
CA ILE A 272 -8.29 -27.18 6.52
C ILE A 272 -7.14 -27.25 5.50
N THR A 273 -7.40 -27.89 4.36
CA THR A 273 -6.53 -27.88 3.18
C THR A 273 -7.19 -27.08 2.07
N ILE A 274 -6.59 -25.97 1.69
CA ILE A 274 -7.08 -25.03 0.69
C ILE A 274 -6.28 -25.23 -0.61
N ASN A 275 -6.99 -25.61 -1.67
CA ASN A 275 -6.43 -25.74 -3.01
C ASN A 275 -6.86 -24.53 -3.85
N VAL A 276 -5.90 -23.72 -4.27
CA VAL A 276 -6.16 -22.53 -5.09
C VAL A 276 -5.80 -22.77 -6.56
N THR A 277 -6.55 -22.15 -7.48
CA THR A 277 -6.22 -22.24 -8.91
C THR A 277 -5.26 -21.13 -9.34
N GLU A 278 -5.34 -19.96 -8.72
CA GLU A 278 -4.44 -18.84 -9.01
C GLU A 278 -3.16 -18.86 -8.17
N LYS A 279 -2.00 -18.90 -8.85
CA LYS A 279 -0.68 -18.89 -8.20
C LYS A 279 -0.42 -17.59 -7.43
N SER A 280 -0.97 -16.47 -7.91
CA SER A 280 -0.85 -15.16 -7.26
C SER A 280 -1.43 -15.16 -5.85
N ILE A 281 -2.57 -15.84 -5.63
CA ILE A 281 -3.20 -16.00 -4.32
C ILE A 281 -2.30 -16.84 -3.40
N LEU A 282 -1.80 -17.97 -3.90
CA LEU A 282 -0.91 -18.84 -3.12
C LEU A 282 0.33 -18.08 -2.64
N LEU A 283 0.98 -17.31 -3.53
CA LEU A 283 2.15 -16.52 -3.18
C LEU A 283 1.81 -15.41 -2.18
N SER A 284 0.70 -14.70 -2.40
CA SER A 284 0.25 -13.60 -1.53
C SER A 284 -0.08 -14.06 -0.10
N LEU A 285 -0.61 -15.27 0.07
CA LEU A 285 -0.93 -15.86 1.39
C LEU A 285 0.25 -16.59 2.04
N THR A 286 1.39 -16.72 1.35
CA THR A 286 2.56 -17.46 1.85
C THR A 286 3.85 -16.66 1.70
N THR A 287 4.55 -16.78 0.58
CA THR A 287 5.90 -16.23 0.37
C THR A 287 5.93 -14.70 0.35
N ASP A 288 4.94 -14.06 -0.28
CA ASP A 288 4.88 -12.61 -0.40
C ASP A 288 4.20 -11.94 0.81
N LEU A 289 3.53 -12.71 1.67
CA LEU A 289 2.76 -12.19 2.80
C LEU A 289 3.58 -11.24 3.70
N PRO A 290 4.81 -11.59 4.15
CA PRO A 290 5.58 -10.70 5.02
C PRO A 290 5.86 -9.35 4.36
N ARG A 291 6.19 -9.36 3.06
CA ARG A 291 6.44 -8.14 2.28
C ARG A 291 5.16 -7.31 2.13
N LEU A 292 4.02 -7.95 1.89
CA LEU A 292 2.73 -7.28 1.72
C LEU A 292 2.28 -6.60 3.00
N GLU A 293 2.41 -7.27 4.15
CA GLU A 293 2.12 -6.68 5.46
C GLU A 293 3.10 -5.54 5.78
N ASP A 294 4.39 -5.69 5.49
CA ASP A 294 5.40 -4.64 5.71
C ASP A 294 5.11 -3.36 4.94
N VAL A 295 4.63 -3.45 3.70
CA VAL A 295 4.26 -2.26 2.90
C VAL A 295 2.83 -1.77 3.18
N GLY A 296 2.15 -2.32 4.18
CA GLY A 296 0.77 -1.96 4.52
C GLY A 296 -0.23 -2.27 3.41
N TRP A 297 0.10 -3.24 2.55
CA TRP A 297 -0.68 -3.66 1.37
C TRP A 297 -0.80 -2.59 0.27
N MET A 298 0.08 -1.58 0.27
CA MET A 298 0.05 -0.48 -0.69
C MET A 298 0.38 -0.94 -2.11
N GLY A 299 -0.53 -0.68 -3.04
CA GLY A 299 -0.40 -1.09 -4.45
C GLY A 299 -0.60 -2.59 -4.68
N CYS A 300 -1.18 -3.30 -3.72
CA CYS A 300 -1.63 -4.68 -3.88
C CYS A 300 -3.08 -4.67 -4.38
N GLU A 301 -3.32 -5.31 -5.53
CA GLU A 301 -4.67 -5.60 -6.02
C GLU A 301 -5.39 -6.52 -5.03
N ASN A 302 -6.70 -6.34 -4.87
CA ASN A 302 -7.51 -7.12 -3.93
C ASN A 302 -7.03 -7.08 -2.47
N SER A 303 -6.29 -6.03 -2.07
CA SER A 303 -5.73 -5.89 -0.72
C SER A 303 -6.78 -6.01 0.39
N GLY A 304 -8.01 -5.50 0.19
CA GLY A 304 -9.09 -5.66 1.15
C GLY A 304 -9.50 -7.12 1.38
N LEU A 305 -9.63 -7.89 0.30
CA LEU A 305 -9.98 -9.32 0.36
C LEU A 305 -8.86 -10.14 0.99
N LEU A 306 -7.61 -9.90 0.59
CA LEU A 306 -6.44 -10.59 1.13
C LEU A 306 -6.25 -10.30 2.62
N LYS A 307 -6.41 -9.04 3.05
CA LYS A 307 -6.36 -8.67 4.48
C LYS A 307 -7.40 -9.44 5.30
N ALA A 308 -8.63 -9.57 4.79
CA ALA A 308 -9.69 -10.29 5.48
C ALA A 308 -9.35 -11.79 5.61
N ILE A 309 -8.88 -12.42 4.52
CA ILE A 309 -8.46 -13.83 4.54
C ILE A 309 -7.32 -14.04 5.52
N VAL A 310 -6.28 -13.21 5.48
CA VAL A 310 -5.12 -13.34 6.38
C VAL A 310 -5.55 -13.20 7.85
N ALA A 311 -6.45 -12.26 8.15
CA ALA A 311 -6.99 -12.13 9.51
C ALA A 311 -7.78 -13.38 9.94
N ASP A 312 -8.64 -13.92 9.08
CA ASP A 312 -9.37 -15.17 9.34
C ASP A 312 -8.41 -16.35 9.54
N LEU A 313 -7.31 -16.41 8.77
CA LEU A 313 -6.28 -17.43 8.90
C LEU A 313 -5.47 -17.27 10.20
N HIS A 314 -5.21 -16.04 10.64
CA HIS A 314 -4.58 -15.76 11.94
C HIS A 314 -5.49 -16.11 13.13
N GLU A 315 -6.81 -15.95 12.97
CA GLU A 315 -7.77 -16.31 14.03
C GLU A 315 -7.93 -17.83 14.21
N ARG A 316 -7.52 -18.64 13.22
CA ARG A 316 -7.63 -20.10 13.27
C ARG A 316 -6.59 -20.74 14.16
N ILE A 317 -7.06 -21.59 15.07
CA ILE A 317 -6.22 -22.36 16.00
C ILE A 317 -5.65 -23.59 15.27
N ALA A 318 -6.44 -24.21 14.39
CA ALA A 318 -6.06 -25.39 13.65
C ALA A 318 -5.12 -25.14 12.48
N ARG A 319 -4.44 -26.20 12.03
CA ARG A 319 -3.46 -26.13 10.94
C ARG A 319 -4.14 -25.86 9.60
N VAL A 320 -3.59 -24.92 8.85
CA VAL A 320 -4.02 -24.59 7.48
C VAL A 320 -2.92 -25.00 6.50
N LYS A 321 -3.29 -25.83 5.52
CA LYS A 321 -2.44 -26.28 4.42
C LYS A 321 -2.88 -25.59 3.12
N LEU A 322 -1.95 -25.00 2.39
CA LEU A 322 -2.20 -24.30 1.12
C LEU A 322 -1.44 -25.01 -0.02
N SER A 323 -2.12 -25.26 -1.14
CA SER A 323 -1.49 -25.83 -2.34
C SER A 323 -2.17 -25.37 -3.62
N MET A 324 -1.46 -25.50 -4.75
CA MET A 324 -2.08 -25.38 -6.07
C MET A 324 -3.06 -26.53 -6.30
N LEU A 325 -4.24 -26.24 -6.85
CA LEU A 325 -5.18 -27.26 -7.29
C LEU A 325 -4.54 -28.09 -8.41
N SER A 326 -4.53 -29.41 -8.24
CA SER A 326 -3.93 -30.35 -9.19
C SER A 326 -4.91 -31.46 -9.50
N GLN A 327 -5.21 -31.65 -10.78
CA GLN A 327 -6.10 -32.72 -11.24
C GLN A 327 -5.64 -34.11 -10.80
N ARG A 328 -4.32 -34.34 -10.70
CA ARG A 328 -3.77 -35.63 -10.24
C ARG A 328 -4.01 -35.88 -8.75
N LYS A 329 -3.89 -34.84 -7.92
CA LYS A 329 -4.01 -34.95 -6.45
C LYS A 329 -5.45 -34.77 -5.96
N ASN A 330 -6.26 -33.99 -6.66
CA ASN A 330 -7.65 -33.70 -6.32
C ASN A 330 -8.52 -33.62 -7.59
N PRO A 331 -8.85 -34.77 -8.21
CA PRO A 331 -9.60 -34.83 -9.47
C PRO A 331 -11.05 -34.39 -9.34
N GLU A 332 -11.65 -34.53 -8.16
CA GLU A 332 -13.02 -34.10 -7.91
C GLU A 332 -13.09 -32.58 -7.79
N GLY A 333 -12.22 -31.96 -7.00
CA GLY A 333 -12.15 -30.50 -6.88
C GLY A 333 -11.77 -29.82 -8.19
N ALA A 334 -10.90 -30.43 -8.99
CA ALA A 334 -10.53 -29.93 -10.32
C ALA A 334 -11.69 -29.94 -11.33
N ARG A 335 -12.71 -30.81 -11.12
CA ARG A 335 -13.93 -30.85 -11.96
C ARG A 335 -15.05 -30.01 -11.36
N GLY A 336 -15.29 -30.13 -10.06
CA GLY A 336 -16.42 -29.48 -9.39
C GLY A 336 -16.27 -27.98 -9.21
N SER A 337 -15.05 -27.45 -9.01
CA SER A 337 -14.86 -26.01 -8.81
C SER A 337 -15.16 -25.17 -10.06
N PRO A 338 -14.65 -25.48 -11.28
CA PRO A 338 -15.00 -24.69 -12.45
C PRO A 338 -16.50 -24.75 -12.81
N ASP A 339 -17.14 -25.91 -12.62
CA ASP A 339 -18.57 -26.07 -12.85
C ASP A 339 -19.40 -25.20 -11.90
N LEU A 340 -19.02 -25.16 -10.62
CA LEU A 340 -19.66 -24.33 -9.61
C LEU A 340 -19.43 -22.83 -9.86
N ALA A 341 -18.24 -22.46 -10.36
CA ALA A 341 -17.93 -21.08 -10.75
C ALA A 341 -18.77 -20.63 -11.96
N ARG A 342 -19.05 -21.55 -12.90
CA ARG A 342 -19.94 -21.28 -14.04
C ARG A 342 -21.37 -20.99 -13.60
N LEU A 343 -21.89 -21.76 -12.65
CA LEU A 343 -23.20 -21.48 -12.03
C LEU A 343 -23.19 -20.13 -11.32
N GLY A 344 -22.13 -19.81 -10.59
CA GLY A 344 -21.92 -18.52 -9.94
C GLY A 344 -21.99 -17.34 -10.91
N ALA A 345 -21.25 -17.42 -12.04
CA ALA A 345 -21.27 -16.38 -13.07
C ALA A 345 -22.66 -16.18 -13.70
N ALA A 346 -23.49 -17.22 -13.77
CA ALA A 346 -24.84 -17.17 -14.33
C ALA A 346 -25.89 -16.56 -13.38
N ASN A 347 -25.59 -16.39 -12.09
CA ASN A 347 -26.52 -15.80 -11.12
C ASN A 347 -26.93 -14.38 -11.52
N ALA A 348 -28.12 -13.92 -11.15
CA ALA A 348 -28.59 -12.58 -11.54
C ALA A 348 -28.00 -11.44 -10.69
N VAL A 349 -27.60 -11.72 -9.45
CA VAL A 349 -27.22 -10.72 -8.45
C VAL A 349 -25.83 -11.02 -7.89
N ASP A 350 -25.05 -9.97 -7.66
CA ASP A 350 -23.75 -10.06 -7.02
C ASP A 350 -23.85 -10.52 -5.56
N THR A 351 -22.91 -11.36 -5.15
CA THR A 351 -22.88 -11.89 -3.78
C THR A 351 -22.21 -10.88 -2.86
N ALA A 352 -22.96 -10.40 -1.85
CA ALA A 352 -22.43 -9.53 -0.81
C ALA A 352 -21.44 -10.28 0.09
N ILE A 353 -20.32 -9.64 0.43
CA ILE A 353 -19.25 -10.27 1.23
C ILE A 353 -18.93 -9.39 2.42
N ASN A 354 -18.88 -10.03 3.59
CA ASN A 354 -18.48 -9.36 4.81
C ASN A 354 -16.95 -9.31 4.90
N LEU A 355 -16.39 -8.10 4.84
CA LEU A 355 -14.95 -7.83 5.00
C LEU A 355 -14.61 -7.26 6.38
N GLN A 356 -15.51 -7.41 7.36
CA GLN A 356 -15.26 -7.02 8.75
C GLN A 356 -14.13 -7.88 9.32
N ILE A 357 -13.03 -7.23 9.68
CA ILE A 357 -11.88 -7.87 10.30
C ILE A 357 -11.96 -7.66 11.80
N LYS A 358 -11.90 -8.75 12.56
CA LYS A 358 -11.81 -8.68 14.02
C LYS A 358 -10.51 -8.01 14.46
N GLU A 359 -10.62 -7.08 15.40
CA GLU A 359 -9.46 -6.37 15.95
C GLU A 359 -8.45 -7.37 16.55
N GLY A 360 -7.15 -7.12 16.31
CA GLY A 360 -6.05 -7.95 16.80
C GLY A 360 -5.43 -8.91 15.78
N PHE A 361 -6.18 -9.34 14.75
CA PHE A 361 -5.72 -10.38 13.80
C PHE A 361 -5.14 -9.85 12.48
N ALA A 362 -5.19 -8.54 12.26
CA ALA A 362 -4.56 -7.89 11.10
C ALA A 362 -3.46 -6.91 11.52
N LEU A 363 -2.34 -6.94 10.79
CA LEU A 363 -1.35 -5.87 10.80
C LEU A 363 -1.84 -4.72 9.94
N ASP A 364 -1.77 -3.52 10.51
CA ASP A 364 -2.15 -2.30 9.82
C ASP A 364 -0.99 -1.30 9.77
N GLY A 365 -1.00 -0.47 8.74
CA GLY A 365 0.07 0.48 8.47
C GLY A 365 1.34 -0.12 7.85
N ILE A 366 2.25 0.79 7.50
CA ILE A 366 3.49 0.54 6.77
C ILE A 366 4.63 0.48 7.78
N LYS A 367 5.41 -0.60 7.75
CA LYS A 367 6.62 -0.76 8.56
C LYS A 367 7.65 0.30 8.17
N LEU A 368 8.17 1.02 9.16
CA LEU A 368 9.08 2.15 8.94
C LEU A 368 10.36 1.75 8.21
N VAL A 369 10.96 0.62 8.60
CA VAL A 369 12.22 0.13 8.03
C VAL A 369 12.06 -0.33 6.58
N SER A 370 10.91 -0.93 6.24
CA SER A 370 10.63 -1.47 4.90
C SER A 370 10.01 -0.44 3.95
N GLY A 371 9.53 0.70 4.47
CA GLY A 371 8.81 1.71 3.69
C GLY A 371 9.72 2.59 2.84
N THR A 372 9.46 2.63 1.53
CA THR A 372 10.11 3.59 0.61
C THR A 372 9.33 4.90 0.54
N GLN A 373 9.96 5.99 0.08
CA GLN A 373 9.26 7.27 -0.15
C GLN A 373 8.00 7.09 -1.02
N ALA A 374 8.07 6.26 -2.06
CA ALA A 374 6.93 6.00 -2.95
C ALA A 374 5.79 5.24 -2.27
N VAL A 375 6.10 4.37 -1.30
CA VAL A 375 5.11 3.62 -0.51
C VAL A 375 4.44 4.54 0.51
N PHE A 376 5.22 5.35 1.25
CA PHE A 376 4.67 6.36 2.17
C PHE A 376 3.85 7.42 1.45
N TYR A 377 4.32 7.91 0.30
CA TYR A 377 3.57 8.90 -0.48
C TYR A 377 2.22 8.32 -0.93
N ARG A 378 2.18 7.08 -1.41
CA ARG A 378 0.93 6.39 -1.73
C ARG A 378 0.02 6.22 -0.52
N GLY A 379 0.57 5.82 0.62
CA GLY A 379 -0.20 5.71 1.86
C GLY A 379 -0.77 7.05 2.33
N ILE A 380 0.01 8.12 2.27
CA ILE A 380 -0.46 9.48 2.60
C ILE A 380 -1.59 9.88 1.66
N LEU A 381 -1.45 9.65 0.35
CA LEU A 381 -2.52 9.93 -0.60
C LEU A 381 -3.78 9.11 -0.31
N ALA A 382 -3.66 7.84 0.05
CA ALA A 382 -4.80 6.98 0.39
C ALA A 382 -5.52 7.41 1.68
N CYS A 383 -4.81 8.04 2.62
CA CYS A 383 -5.37 8.56 3.87
C CYS A 383 -5.78 10.04 3.79
N THR A 384 -5.44 10.74 2.70
CA THR A 384 -5.73 12.16 2.54
C THR A 384 -6.98 12.31 1.70
N GLU A 385 -8.06 12.79 2.32
CA GLU A 385 -9.21 13.27 1.56
C GLU A 385 -8.80 14.54 0.81
N VAL A 386 -8.75 14.44 -0.53
CA VAL A 386 -8.49 15.59 -1.38
C VAL A 386 -9.85 16.25 -1.64
N PRO A 387 -10.10 17.48 -1.16
CA PRO A 387 -11.37 18.14 -1.40
C PRO A 387 -11.55 18.35 -2.90
N ILE A 388 -12.70 17.93 -3.42
CA ILE A 388 -13.05 18.15 -4.81
C ILE A 388 -13.22 19.65 -5.03
N ARG A 389 -12.35 20.22 -5.86
CA ARG A 389 -12.41 21.65 -6.18
C ARG A 389 -13.40 21.85 -7.32
N ARG A 390 -14.48 22.58 -7.06
CA ARG A 390 -15.49 22.94 -8.09
C ARG A 390 -14.87 23.48 -9.39
N PRO A 391 -13.85 24.37 -9.38
CA PRO A 391 -13.19 24.81 -10.61
C PRO A 391 -12.54 23.68 -11.41
N THR A 392 -11.95 22.68 -10.74
CA THR A 392 -11.34 21.53 -11.41
C THR A 392 -12.40 20.71 -12.13
N LEU A 393 -13.57 20.48 -11.51
CA LEU A 393 -14.67 19.76 -12.17
C LEU A 393 -15.17 20.50 -13.42
N VAL A 394 -15.34 21.82 -13.33
CA VAL A 394 -15.78 22.65 -14.48
C VAL A 394 -14.78 22.56 -15.63
N ASN A 395 -13.48 22.71 -15.34
CA ASN A 395 -12.43 22.62 -16.36
C ASN A 395 -12.32 21.23 -16.98
N LEU A 396 -12.51 20.17 -16.19
CA LEU A 396 -12.57 18.81 -16.71
C LEU A 396 -13.77 18.65 -17.63
N ASP A 397 -14.95 19.12 -17.24
CA ASP A 397 -16.16 19.01 -18.06
C ASP A 397 -16.03 19.77 -19.40
N ILE A 398 -15.50 21.00 -19.37
CA ILE A 398 -15.17 21.78 -20.58
C ILE A 398 -14.20 21.00 -21.49
N ALA A 399 -13.17 20.37 -20.93
CA ALA A 399 -12.21 19.58 -21.68
C ALA A 399 -12.87 18.31 -22.27
N ARG A 400 -13.70 17.61 -21.51
CA ARG A 400 -14.42 16.40 -21.95
C ARG A 400 -15.34 16.72 -23.11
N HIS A 401 -16.11 17.79 -23.02
CA HIS A 401 -17.00 18.24 -24.09
C HIS A 401 -16.23 18.64 -25.34
N ALA A 402 -15.10 19.35 -25.20
CA ALA A 402 -14.25 19.68 -26.34
C ALA A 402 -13.65 18.43 -27.02
N VAL A 403 -13.28 17.40 -26.25
CA VAL A 403 -12.80 16.12 -26.81
C VAL A 403 -13.95 15.37 -27.47
N LYS A 404 -15.17 15.41 -26.93
CA LYS A 404 -16.35 14.83 -27.57
C LYS A 404 -16.62 15.48 -28.92
N ASP A 405 -16.49 16.80 -29.03
CA ASP A 405 -16.65 17.51 -30.29
C ASP A 405 -15.59 17.08 -31.33
N LEU A 406 -14.37 16.73 -30.89
CA LEU A 406 -13.29 16.26 -31.75
C LEU A 406 -13.41 14.78 -32.16
N ASN A 407 -13.80 13.92 -31.23
CA ASN A 407 -13.68 12.47 -31.36
C ASN A 407 -15.03 11.74 -31.50
N GLY A 408 -16.14 12.43 -31.20
CA GLY A 408 -17.48 11.86 -31.11
C GLY A 408 -17.80 11.14 -29.79
N SER A 409 -16.82 10.96 -28.90
CA SER A 409 -16.99 10.27 -27.62
C SER A 409 -16.48 11.08 -26.43
N LEU A 410 -17.18 10.97 -25.29
CA LEU A 410 -16.82 11.68 -24.06
C LEU A 410 -15.75 10.88 -23.30
N PRO A 411 -14.54 11.42 -23.09
CA PRO A 411 -13.52 10.74 -22.30
C PRO A 411 -13.86 10.77 -20.82
N SER A 412 -13.28 9.87 -20.04
CA SER A 412 -13.28 9.92 -18.57
C SER A 412 -12.26 10.94 -18.03
N ASP A 413 -12.48 11.41 -16.79
CA ASP A 413 -11.53 12.30 -16.10
C ASP A 413 -10.14 11.65 -15.99
N GLU A 414 -10.10 10.35 -15.74
CA GLU A 414 -8.86 9.60 -15.64
C GLU A 414 -8.08 9.59 -16.97
N GLN A 415 -8.77 9.40 -18.09
CA GLN A 415 -8.16 9.48 -19.42
C GLN A 415 -7.58 10.87 -19.68
N LEU A 416 -8.30 11.93 -19.30
CA LEU A 416 -7.79 13.31 -19.41
C LEU A 416 -6.53 13.52 -18.58
N TRP A 417 -6.52 13.14 -17.30
CA TRP A 417 -5.36 13.29 -16.43
C TRP A 417 -4.15 12.46 -16.88
N LYS A 418 -4.39 11.24 -17.36
CA LYS A 418 -3.33 10.38 -17.93
C LYS A 418 -2.76 10.98 -19.21
N SER A 419 -3.59 11.59 -20.06
CA SER A 419 -3.17 12.13 -21.36
C SER A 419 -2.12 13.25 -21.25
N ILE A 420 -2.15 14.08 -20.20
CA ILE A 420 -1.14 15.14 -19.98
C ILE A 420 0.25 14.56 -19.70
N ARG A 421 0.34 13.29 -19.29
CA ARG A 421 1.62 12.63 -19.00
C ARG A 421 2.27 12.03 -20.24
N ASP A 422 1.72 12.26 -21.43
CA ASP A 422 2.28 11.79 -22.68
C ASP A 422 3.77 12.20 -22.81
N LYS A 423 4.59 11.23 -23.22
CA LYS A 423 6.03 11.39 -23.45
C LYS A 423 6.35 12.49 -24.44
N ASP A 424 5.45 12.76 -25.38
CA ASP A 424 5.62 13.79 -26.40
C ASP A 424 5.39 15.22 -25.87
N ILE A 425 4.87 15.36 -24.65
CA ILE A 425 4.68 16.68 -24.03
C ILE A 425 5.87 17.02 -23.14
N PRO A 426 6.58 18.15 -23.35
CA PRO A 426 7.63 18.62 -22.47
C PRO A 426 7.16 18.89 -21.04
N LYS A 427 8.01 18.64 -20.03
CA LYS A 427 7.66 18.79 -18.60
C LYS A 427 7.06 20.17 -18.26
N ALA A 428 7.59 21.26 -18.83
CA ALA A 428 7.08 22.61 -18.61
C ALA A 428 5.61 22.74 -19.05
N ILE A 429 5.28 22.18 -20.21
CA ILE A 429 3.92 22.17 -20.76
C ILE A 429 3.01 21.26 -19.92
N ARG A 430 3.49 20.12 -19.43
CA ARG A 430 2.70 19.27 -18.52
C ARG A 430 2.30 20.02 -17.25
N VAL A 431 3.23 20.78 -16.67
CA VAL A 431 2.95 21.63 -15.49
C VAL A 431 1.95 22.73 -15.84
N PHE A 432 2.09 23.35 -17.01
CA PHE A 432 1.13 24.34 -17.51
C PHE A 432 -0.29 23.75 -17.65
N LEU A 433 -0.45 22.62 -18.36
CA LEU A 433 -1.73 21.94 -18.55
C LEU A 433 -2.34 21.49 -17.21
N TRP A 434 -1.52 20.94 -16.31
CA TRP A 434 -1.97 20.55 -14.97
C TRP A 434 -2.47 21.75 -14.15
N LYS A 435 -1.76 22.89 -14.20
CA LYS A 435 -2.21 24.13 -13.56
C LYS A 435 -3.49 24.66 -14.20
N GLY A 436 -3.60 24.57 -15.53
CA GLY A 436 -4.81 24.93 -16.30
C GLY A 436 -6.03 24.18 -15.80
N GLN A 437 -5.95 22.86 -15.74
CA GLN A 437 -7.07 22.03 -15.26
C GLN A 437 -7.48 22.32 -13.80
N GLN A 438 -6.60 22.91 -12.98
CA GLN A 438 -6.89 23.22 -11.57
C GLN A 438 -7.26 24.68 -11.28
N SER A 439 -7.10 25.59 -12.25
CA SER A 439 -7.19 27.04 -12.01
C SER A 439 -8.15 27.73 -12.96
N ARG A 440 -9.19 28.36 -12.40
CA ARG A 440 -10.11 29.25 -13.14
C ARG A 440 -9.43 30.51 -13.67
N ALA A 441 -8.31 30.92 -13.08
CA ALA A 441 -7.56 32.08 -13.56
C ALA A 441 -7.07 31.88 -15.00
N ILE A 442 -6.73 30.64 -15.39
CA ILE A 442 -6.21 30.36 -16.73
C ILE A 442 -7.34 30.40 -17.78
N GLU A 443 -8.57 30.04 -17.41
CA GLU A 443 -9.77 30.18 -18.25
C GLU A 443 -10.11 31.66 -18.52
N LEU A 444 -10.18 32.50 -17.47
CA LEU A 444 -10.41 33.96 -17.61
C LEU A 444 -9.34 34.66 -18.44
N ILE A 445 -8.11 34.13 -18.38
CA ILE A 445 -7.00 34.58 -19.21
C ILE A 445 -7.22 34.21 -20.69
N TRP A 446 -7.81 33.04 -20.94
CA TRP A 446 -8.06 32.50 -22.27
C TRP A 446 -9.26 33.14 -22.96
N GLU A 447 -10.34 33.46 -22.23
CA GLU A 447 -11.48 34.23 -22.77
C GLU A 447 -11.02 35.56 -23.39
N LYS A 448 -10.03 36.23 -22.77
CA LYS A 448 -9.42 37.45 -23.31
C LYS A 448 -8.54 37.23 -24.55
N CYS A 449 -8.23 35.99 -24.89
CA CYS A 449 -7.37 35.61 -26.01
C CYS A 449 -8.14 34.89 -27.14
N GLU A 450 -9.44 34.62 -26.96
CA GLU A 450 -10.26 33.84 -27.88
C GLU A 450 -10.38 34.47 -29.28
N ASP A 451 -10.32 35.81 -29.35
CA ASP A 451 -10.33 36.59 -30.59
C ASP A 451 -9.11 36.30 -31.49
N MET A 452 -7.97 35.86 -30.92
CA MET A 452 -6.78 35.52 -31.70
C MET A 452 -6.93 34.20 -32.49
N TRP A 453 -7.87 33.32 -32.13
CA TRP A 453 -7.99 31.97 -32.68
C TRP A 453 -9.13 31.76 -33.69
N ARG A 454 -9.78 32.84 -34.18
CA ARG A 454 -10.96 32.77 -35.08
C ARG A 454 -11.96 31.66 -34.66
N ARG A 455 -12.24 31.55 -33.35
CA ARG A 455 -13.26 30.66 -32.74
C ARG A 455 -13.12 29.13 -33.00
N ARG A 456 -11.99 28.62 -33.51
CA ARG A 456 -11.82 27.17 -33.82
C ARG A 456 -11.17 26.32 -32.73
N ILE A 457 -10.32 26.89 -31.86
CA ILE A 457 -9.67 26.18 -30.74
C ILE A 457 -10.11 26.81 -29.42
N ARG A 458 -10.88 26.06 -28.63
CA ARG A 458 -11.39 26.51 -27.32
C ARG A 458 -10.42 26.12 -26.21
N TYR A 459 -10.62 26.71 -25.03
CA TYR A 459 -9.84 26.35 -23.83
C TYR A 459 -9.88 24.83 -23.56
N GLY A 460 -11.06 24.22 -23.64
CA GLY A 460 -11.24 22.77 -23.51
C GLY A 460 -10.46 21.96 -24.54
N THR A 461 -10.31 22.48 -25.77
CA THR A 461 -9.51 21.84 -26.82
C THR A 461 -8.05 21.77 -26.42
N VAL A 462 -7.49 22.80 -25.77
CA VAL A 462 -6.11 22.80 -25.27
C VAL A 462 -5.94 21.79 -24.12
N LEU A 463 -6.91 21.72 -23.21
CA LEU A 463 -6.87 20.78 -22.09
C LEU A 463 -7.03 19.32 -22.54
N GLY A 464 -7.72 19.09 -23.66
CA GLY A 464 -8.06 17.78 -24.19
C GLY A 464 -7.32 17.37 -25.47
N CYS A 465 -6.45 18.20 -26.05
CA CYS A 465 -5.84 17.96 -27.37
C CYS A 465 -5.03 16.66 -27.44
N ASN A 466 -4.50 16.19 -26.30
CA ASN A 466 -3.75 14.95 -26.18
C ASN A 466 -4.61 13.70 -26.45
N LEU A 467 -5.94 13.83 -26.38
CA LEU A 467 -6.88 12.76 -26.67
C LEU A 467 -7.40 12.80 -28.11
N ALA A 468 -6.97 13.75 -28.96
CA ALA A 468 -7.47 13.87 -30.32
C ALA A 468 -7.29 12.57 -31.13
N ASP A 469 -8.37 12.14 -31.78
CA ASP A 469 -8.45 10.89 -32.53
C ASP A 469 -9.01 11.11 -33.95
N PHE A 470 -8.22 11.81 -34.78
CA PHE A 470 -8.55 11.98 -36.19
C PHE A 470 -8.45 10.66 -36.93
N LYS A 471 -9.50 10.32 -37.68
CA LYS A 471 -9.61 9.07 -38.43
C LYS A 471 -9.57 9.30 -39.94
N THR A 472 -9.14 8.30 -40.69
CA THR A 472 -9.32 8.22 -42.14
C THR A 472 -10.78 7.92 -42.48
N VAL A 473 -11.14 8.05 -43.76
CA VAL A 473 -12.49 7.68 -44.27
C VAL A 473 -12.83 6.22 -43.94
N HIS A 474 -11.82 5.35 -43.83
CA HIS A 474 -11.96 3.94 -43.45
C HIS A 474 -11.86 3.69 -41.93
N GLY A 475 -11.97 4.72 -41.10
CA GLY A 475 -11.98 4.61 -39.63
C GLY A 475 -10.63 4.35 -38.97
N ARG A 476 -9.51 4.34 -39.71
CA ARG A 476 -8.16 4.14 -39.13
C ARG A 476 -7.63 5.43 -38.52
N ARG A 477 -7.03 5.35 -37.34
CA ARG A 477 -6.42 6.50 -36.64
C ARG A 477 -5.23 7.08 -37.42
N LYS A 478 -5.25 8.39 -37.67
CA LYS A 478 -4.12 9.15 -38.27
C LYS A 478 -3.12 9.53 -37.19
N THR A 479 -2.32 8.55 -36.73
CA THR A 479 -1.40 8.70 -35.59
C THR A 479 -0.47 9.91 -35.70
N GLY A 480 0.12 10.13 -36.88
CA GLY A 480 0.98 11.28 -37.16
C GLY A 480 0.24 12.62 -37.06
N THR A 481 -0.93 12.75 -37.68
CA THR A 481 -1.77 13.96 -37.60
C THR A 481 -2.23 14.25 -36.17
N CYS A 482 -2.64 13.24 -35.41
CA CYS A 482 -3.03 13.44 -34.00
C CYS A 482 -1.85 13.94 -33.16
N ARG A 483 -0.66 13.35 -33.35
CA ARG A 483 0.57 13.77 -32.66
C ARG A 483 1.00 15.18 -33.05
N LEU A 484 0.91 15.53 -34.33
CA LEU A 484 1.22 16.88 -34.81
C LEU A 484 0.27 17.91 -34.22
N PHE A 485 -1.04 17.63 -34.26
CA PHE A 485 -2.05 18.50 -33.66
C PHE A 485 -1.78 18.74 -32.17
N GLN A 486 -1.48 17.69 -31.42
CA GLN A 486 -1.11 17.78 -30.02
C GLN A 486 0.10 18.71 -29.80
N ILE A 487 1.17 18.54 -30.59
CA ILE A 487 2.38 19.38 -30.50
C ILE A 487 2.02 20.84 -30.79
N LEU A 488 1.33 21.11 -31.89
CA LEU A 488 1.01 22.47 -32.32
C LEU A 488 0.14 23.19 -31.29
N VAL A 489 -0.94 22.55 -30.83
CA VAL A 489 -1.88 23.16 -29.86
C VAL A 489 -1.18 23.43 -28.54
N THR A 490 -0.36 22.49 -28.05
CA THR A 490 0.29 22.65 -26.74
C THR A 490 1.43 23.67 -26.76
N GLU A 491 2.26 23.69 -27.81
CA GLU A 491 3.32 24.69 -27.97
C GLU A 491 2.73 26.09 -28.17
N ALA A 492 1.66 26.22 -28.95
CA ALA A 492 1.00 27.50 -29.20
C ALA A 492 0.40 28.06 -27.90
N ALA A 493 -0.36 27.23 -27.16
CA ALA A 493 -0.96 27.65 -25.89
C ALA A 493 0.09 28.06 -24.85
N HIS A 494 1.20 27.32 -24.76
CA HIS A 494 2.28 27.64 -23.84
C HIS A 494 3.05 28.91 -24.24
N LEU A 495 3.26 29.14 -25.54
CA LEU A 495 3.89 30.37 -26.04
C LEU A 495 3.01 31.60 -25.77
N ILE A 496 1.71 31.52 -26.05
CA ILE A 496 0.74 32.58 -25.74
C ILE A 496 0.78 32.92 -24.24
N TRP A 497 0.77 31.89 -23.39
CA TRP A 497 0.87 32.07 -21.95
C TRP A 497 2.17 32.78 -21.53
N LYS A 498 3.32 32.41 -22.12
CA LYS A 498 4.60 33.08 -21.86
C LYS A 498 4.60 34.55 -22.27
N ILE A 499 4.17 34.84 -23.50
CA ILE A 499 4.09 36.21 -24.03
C ILE A 499 3.22 37.07 -23.09
N ARG A 500 2.09 36.54 -22.64
CA ARG A 500 1.22 37.24 -21.70
C ARG A 500 1.90 37.46 -20.34
N CYS A 501 2.57 36.46 -19.78
CA CYS A 501 3.31 36.63 -18.53
C CYS A 501 4.40 37.70 -18.66
N GLU A 502 5.08 37.77 -19.80
CA GLU A 502 6.05 38.83 -20.09
C GLU A 502 5.38 40.20 -20.14
N ARG A 503 4.25 40.35 -20.84
CA ARG A 503 3.47 41.61 -20.84
C ARG A 503 3.03 42.02 -19.43
N ALA A 504 2.50 41.08 -18.65
CA ALA A 504 1.95 41.39 -17.34
C ALA A 504 2.99 41.63 -16.23
N ILE A 505 4.24 41.21 -16.42
CA ILE A 505 5.28 41.25 -15.35
C ILE A 505 6.49 42.09 -15.77
N GLN A 506 6.83 42.13 -17.06
CA GLN A 506 8.06 42.73 -17.57
C GLN A 506 7.81 43.89 -18.54
N ARG A 507 6.68 43.88 -19.26
CA ARG A 507 6.34 44.89 -20.29
C ARG A 507 4.91 45.38 -20.09
N GLU A 508 4.68 46.09 -18.99
CA GLU A 508 3.34 46.54 -18.58
C GLU A 508 2.76 47.61 -19.53
N ASP A 509 3.62 48.36 -20.21
CA ASP A 509 3.23 49.37 -21.20
C ASP A 509 2.81 48.71 -22.54
N PRO A 510 1.58 48.96 -23.03
CA PRO A 510 1.13 48.49 -24.34
C PRO A 510 2.06 48.81 -25.51
N ASP A 511 2.79 49.94 -25.44
CA ASP A 511 3.69 50.36 -26.52
C ASP A 511 4.97 49.51 -26.58
N ASP A 512 5.30 48.77 -25.51
CA ASP A 512 6.43 47.83 -25.43
C ASP A 512 6.00 46.36 -25.70
N PHE A 513 4.74 46.15 -26.11
CA PHE A 513 4.27 44.80 -26.42
C PHE A 513 5.02 44.20 -27.60
N HIS A 514 5.20 42.88 -27.56
CA HIS A 514 5.89 42.10 -28.58
C HIS A 514 5.34 42.41 -29.98
N THR A 515 6.24 42.70 -30.92
CA THR A 515 5.89 42.92 -32.32
C THR A 515 5.43 41.61 -32.98
N GLY A 516 4.66 41.70 -34.07
CA GLY A 516 4.23 40.51 -34.82
C GLY A 516 5.40 39.63 -35.28
N LEU A 517 6.49 40.26 -35.74
CA LEU A 517 7.70 39.57 -36.16
C LEU A 517 8.41 38.87 -35.00
N GLU A 518 8.46 39.49 -33.80
CA GLU A 518 9.01 38.86 -32.61
C GLU A 518 8.22 37.60 -32.23
N ILE A 519 6.89 37.68 -32.25
CA ILE A 519 6.00 36.56 -31.94
C ILE A 519 6.18 35.43 -32.95
N GLU A 520 6.23 35.75 -34.24
CA GLU A 520 6.42 34.78 -35.31
C GLU A 520 7.78 34.07 -35.19
N ASN A 521 8.86 34.82 -34.94
CA ASN A 521 10.19 34.24 -34.74
C ASN A 521 10.24 33.32 -33.52
N ARG A 522 9.58 33.69 -32.41
CA ARG A 522 9.47 32.85 -31.21
C ARG A 522 8.67 31.57 -31.49
N TRP A 523 7.61 31.64 -32.30
CA TRP A 523 6.83 30.48 -32.74
C TRP A 523 7.68 29.52 -33.58
N TRP A 524 8.35 30.02 -34.62
CA TRP A 524 9.25 29.22 -35.44
C TRP A 524 10.38 28.60 -34.62
N ALA A 525 10.98 29.35 -33.70
CA ALA A 525 12.00 28.82 -32.80
C ALA A 525 11.47 27.67 -31.92
N ALA A 526 10.24 27.77 -31.41
CA ALA A 526 9.63 26.71 -30.59
C ALA A 526 9.38 25.43 -31.41
N ILE A 527 8.79 25.57 -32.61
CA ILE A 527 8.49 24.44 -33.50
C ILE A 527 9.77 23.78 -34.03
N ASN A 528 10.74 24.57 -34.49
CA ASN A 528 12.03 24.05 -34.96
C ASN A 528 12.81 23.35 -33.84
N LYS A 529 12.74 23.86 -32.60
CA LYS A 529 13.31 23.18 -31.44
C LYS A 529 12.64 21.83 -31.20
N ARG A 530 11.31 21.75 -31.34
CA ARG A 530 10.58 20.49 -31.16
C ARG A 530 10.95 19.47 -32.24
N LEU A 531 10.97 19.88 -33.51
CA LEU A 531 11.42 19.04 -34.62
C LEU A 531 12.86 18.53 -34.41
N LYS A 532 13.78 19.41 -34.01
CA LYS A 532 15.17 19.03 -33.70
C LYS A 532 15.26 17.98 -32.58
N MET A 533 14.45 18.11 -31.54
CA MET A 533 14.39 17.12 -30.46
C MET A 533 13.82 15.78 -30.93
N ASP A 534 12.74 15.80 -31.72
CA ASP A 534 12.17 14.59 -32.31
C ASP A 534 13.18 13.85 -33.19
N LYS A 535 13.93 14.58 -34.04
CA LYS A 535 15.06 14.01 -34.81
C LYS A 535 16.11 13.40 -33.90
N LEU A 536 16.53 14.11 -32.85
CA LEU A 536 17.55 13.57 -31.93
C LEU A 536 17.08 12.33 -31.17
N TYR A 537 15.79 12.24 -30.85
CA TYR A 537 15.24 11.08 -30.13
C TYR A 537 15.07 9.83 -30.99
N THR A 538 15.31 9.88 -32.32
CA THR A 538 15.34 8.67 -33.16
C THR A 538 16.61 7.84 -33.00
N ASP A 539 17.68 8.43 -32.44
CA ASP A 539 18.97 7.79 -32.27
C ASP A 539 18.88 6.57 -31.32
N LYS A 540 18.88 5.37 -31.92
CA LYS A 540 18.83 4.09 -31.21
C LYS A 540 20.12 3.80 -30.45
N ALA A 541 21.28 4.29 -30.88
CA ALA A 541 22.54 4.07 -30.18
C ALA A 541 22.55 4.82 -28.85
N ARG A 542 22.00 6.04 -28.83
CA ARG A 542 21.94 6.87 -27.62
C ARG A 542 20.80 6.53 -26.67
N TYR A 543 19.61 6.19 -27.21
CA TYR A 543 18.40 6.02 -26.39
C TYR A 543 17.87 4.58 -26.31
N GLY A 544 18.46 3.63 -27.04
CA GLY A 544 18.11 2.21 -27.00
C GLY A 544 16.61 1.97 -27.20
N LYS A 545 15.99 1.22 -26.29
CA LYS A 545 14.54 0.92 -26.30
C LYS A 545 13.64 2.14 -26.09
N LYS A 546 14.19 3.29 -25.69
CA LYS A 546 13.44 4.56 -25.50
C LYS A 546 13.48 5.48 -26.72
N ALA A 547 14.23 5.12 -27.76
CA ALA A 547 14.28 5.89 -29.00
C ALA A 547 12.89 5.94 -29.66
N VAL A 548 12.54 7.11 -30.22
CA VAL A 548 11.31 7.30 -30.98
C VAL A 548 11.49 6.65 -32.35
N PRO A 549 10.56 5.82 -32.83
CA PRO A 549 10.68 5.25 -34.17
C PRO A 549 10.68 6.36 -35.22
N GLU A 550 11.65 6.32 -36.14
CA GLU A 550 11.82 7.30 -37.21
C GLU A 550 10.56 7.47 -38.07
N LYS A 551 9.89 6.36 -38.38
CA LYS A 551 8.58 6.35 -39.02
C LYS A 551 7.57 7.24 -38.29
N THR A 552 7.57 7.26 -36.96
CA THR A 552 6.64 8.11 -36.17
C THR A 552 6.95 9.59 -36.37
N VAL A 553 8.23 9.97 -36.37
CA VAL A 553 8.66 11.36 -36.62
C VAL A 553 8.26 11.78 -38.03
N LEU A 554 8.53 10.94 -39.03
CA LEU A 554 8.13 11.18 -40.41
C LEU A 554 6.63 11.39 -40.56
N HIS A 555 5.80 10.48 -40.03
CA HIS A 555 4.34 10.61 -40.12
C HIS A 555 3.83 11.85 -39.37
N THR A 556 4.57 12.36 -38.38
CA THR A 556 4.19 13.57 -37.63
C THR A 556 4.48 14.82 -38.43
N TRP A 557 5.64 14.91 -39.08
CA TRP A 557 6.12 16.14 -39.70
C TRP A 557 5.99 16.18 -41.23
N SER A 558 5.59 15.08 -41.88
CA SER A 558 5.30 15.06 -43.31
C SER A 558 4.08 15.93 -43.66
N GLY A 559 4.18 16.72 -44.73
CA GLY A 559 3.18 17.68 -45.21
C GLY A 559 3.28 19.07 -44.58
N VAL A 560 4.30 19.36 -43.75
CA VAL A 560 4.48 20.64 -43.04
C VAL A 560 5.92 21.16 -43.01
N LEU A 561 6.89 20.48 -43.64
CA LEU A 561 8.28 20.91 -43.72
C LEU A 561 8.54 21.74 -44.98
N TRP A 562 9.52 22.64 -44.92
CA TRP A 562 10.02 23.36 -46.09
C TRP A 562 11.03 22.46 -46.82
N ASN A 563 10.90 22.28 -48.15
CA ASN A 563 11.69 21.35 -48.98
C ASN A 563 11.51 19.85 -48.67
N GLU A 564 10.26 19.36 -48.59
CA GLU A 564 9.94 17.94 -48.37
C GLU A 564 10.45 17.00 -49.46
N GLU A 565 10.69 17.51 -50.66
CA GLU A 565 11.21 16.76 -51.82
C GLU A 565 12.60 16.16 -51.57
N ASN A 566 13.31 16.59 -50.52
CA ASN A 566 14.62 16.06 -50.12
C ASN A 566 14.53 15.05 -48.94
N LEU A 567 13.33 14.65 -48.52
CA LEU A 567 13.15 13.59 -47.52
C LEU A 567 13.25 12.23 -48.23
N PRO A 568 13.93 11.21 -47.66
CA PRO A 568 14.03 9.90 -48.28
C PRO A 568 12.63 9.32 -48.52
N ASP A 569 12.33 9.01 -49.79
CA ASP A 569 11.05 8.48 -50.23
C ASP A 569 10.73 7.17 -49.51
N ASN A 570 9.49 7.06 -49.02
CA ASN A 570 9.04 5.93 -48.20
C ASN A 570 8.66 4.70 -49.07
N HIS A 571 9.40 4.45 -50.14
CA HIS A 571 9.23 3.30 -51.03
C HIS A 571 10.47 2.43 -51.05
N GLY A 572 10.48 1.44 -50.16
CA GLY A 572 11.41 0.31 -50.23
C GLY A 572 12.71 0.53 -49.48
N SER A 573 13.05 -0.48 -48.68
CA SER A 573 14.37 -0.77 -48.12
C SER A 573 15.53 0.02 -48.75
N ASP A 574 16.13 0.94 -48.00
CA ASP A 574 17.54 0.83 -47.62
C ASP A 574 17.91 1.87 -46.55
N ASN A 575 18.75 1.42 -45.61
CA ASN A 575 19.34 2.25 -44.56
C ASN A 575 20.22 3.33 -45.20
N GLN A 576 19.70 4.55 -45.35
CA GLN A 576 20.52 5.76 -45.34
C GLN A 576 19.88 6.77 -44.39
N GLY A 577 20.67 7.18 -43.39
CA GLY A 577 20.21 7.99 -42.26
C GLY A 577 19.81 9.42 -42.62
N PHE A 578 18.96 9.97 -41.75
CA PHE A 578 18.35 11.32 -41.72
C PHE A 578 19.25 12.51 -41.36
#